data_AF-A0A660SSL1-F1
#
_entry.id   AF-A0A660SSL1-F1
#
_cell.length_a   1.000
_cell.length_b   1.000
_cell.length_c   1.000
_cell.angle_alpha   90.00
_cell.angle_beta   90.00
_cell.angle_gamma   90.00
#
_symmetry.space_group_name_H-M   'P 1'
#
loop_
_entity.id
_entity.type
_entity.pdbx_description
1 polymer ?
#
loop_
_entity_poly.entity_id
_entity_poly.type
_entity_poly.pdbx_seq_one_letter_code
_entity_poly.pdbx_strand_id
1 'polypeptide(L)'
;MKEPALLVPYPGPDASGDTCDVYMYLRPETNGVLTESVMMKTIVSDTRWKDAVKLVYLANYPGDFIHTRHLVEHHYKVKIFFSRNGGRVFSSGMRRDFEKKFNVDFDEDKVLGAFDALDYTGLGEEELFGYRVGEEDMMVTLGQNVKRRGDIWIVNYDIPAILHRNTFDTDIAVMVFRVSLSWKEFEELVALMSIHLVESGILGKDTPPSRAFHYSRSPWEQLLDGIDYLWGVDVSDGGAEDDISFGAYMMSRGYSRQQLKDIIRRPLVLYRDEDGNIRERNIFELSSGMTYPEAEKALKRVVRTLDLRTC
;
A
#
# COMPACT_ATOMS: atom_id res chain seq x y z
N MET A 1 12.74 -11.16 -21.20
CA MET A 1 12.33 -10.65 -19.88
C MET A 1 13.35 -11.11 -18.89
N LYS A 2 13.97 -10.19 -18.15
CA LYS A 2 14.86 -10.56 -17.05
C LYS A 2 14.02 -10.93 -15.83
N GLU A 3 14.42 -11.98 -15.12
CA GLU A 3 13.78 -12.34 -13.85
C GLU A 3 14.38 -11.51 -12.69
N PRO A 4 13.66 -11.35 -11.58
CA PRO A 4 14.20 -10.73 -10.37
C PRO A 4 15.50 -11.41 -9.90
N ALA A 5 16.51 -10.60 -9.59
CA ALA A 5 17.76 -11.06 -9.03
C ALA A 5 17.63 -11.21 -7.51
N LEU A 6 17.54 -12.45 -7.04
CA LEU A 6 17.48 -12.78 -5.62
C LEU A 6 18.87 -12.65 -4.97
N LEU A 7 19.00 -11.71 -4.04
CA LEU A 7 20.24 -11.47 -3.29
C LEU A 7 20.19 -12.14 -1.91
N VAL A 8 19.02 -12.10 -1.27
CA VAL A 8 18.72 -12.86 -0.05
C VAL A 8 17.42 -13.64 -0.29
N PRO A 9 17.46 -14.98 -0.39
CA PRO A 9 16.28 -15.79 -0.62
C PRO A 9 15.39 -15.80 0.62
N TYR A 10 14.07 -15.84 0.40
CA TYR A 10 13.11 -15.91 1.49
C TYR A 10 13.20 -17.25 2.22
N PRO A 11 13.38 -17.27 3.56
CA PRO A 11 13.56 -18.51 4.33
C PRO A 11 12.25 -19.27 4.55
N GLY A 12 11.12 -18.71 4.13
CA GLY A 12 9.78 -19.24 4.38
C GLY A 12 9.01 -18.44 5.45
N PRO A 13 7.69 -18.65 5.52
CA PRO A 13 6.79 -17.89 6.38
C PRO A 13 6.97 -18.21 7.86
N ASP A 14 6.73 -17.21 8.71
CA ASP A 14 6.53 -17.36 10.15
C ASP A 14 5.03 -17.24 10.49
N ALA A 15 4.40 -18.38 10.76
CA ALA A 15 2.97 -18.46 11.08
C ALA A 15 2.66 -18.31 12.59
N SER A 16 3.65 -17.98 13.43
CA SER A 16 3.45 -17.83 14.88
C SER A 16 2.50 -16.68 15.21
N GLY A 17 2.68 -15.54 14.54
CA GLY A 17 2.07 -14.26 14.88
C GLY A 17 2.88 -13.43 15.88
N ASP A 18 4.06 -13.92 16.30
CA ASP A 18 4.98 -13.20 17.19
C ASP A 18 5.87 -12.21 16.42
N THR A 19 5.97 -12.40 15.11
CA THR A 19 6.67 -11.49 14.19
C THR A 19 5.77 -11.10 13.02
N CYS A 20 6.11 -10.00 12.35
CA CYS A 20 5.51 -9.56 11.11
C CYS A 20 6.59 -9.44 10.02
N ASP A 21 6.28 -9.87 8.81
CA ASP A 21 7.12 -9.62 7.64
C ASP A 21 6.70 -8.31 6.98
N VAL A 22 7.47 -7.25 7.24
CA VAL A 22 7.25 -5.92 6.67
C VAL A 22 7.97 -5.82 5.33
N TYR A 23 7.18 -5.62 4.26
CA TYR A 23 7.69 -5.39 2.93
C TYR A 23 8.11 -3.93 2.79
N MET A 24 9.28 -3.70 2.20
CA MET A 24 9.85 -2.38 2.01
C MET A 24 10.56 -2.33 0.67
N TYR A 25 10.12 -1.45 -0.23
CA TYR A 25 10.72 -1.33 -1.55
C TYR A 25 11.03 0.11 -1.90
N LEU A 26 12.16 0.30 -2.56
CA LEU A 26 12.67 1.62 -2.92
C LEU A 26 11.85 2.20 -4.06
N ARG A 27 11.63 3.51 -4.01
CA ARG A 27 11.09 4.25 -5.14
C ARG A 27 12.13 4.35 -6.24
N PRO A 28 11.74 4.32 -7.51
CA PRO A 28 12.60 4.59 -8.66
C PRO A 28 13.63 5.70 -8.45
N GLU A 29 13.17 6.83 -7.93
CA GLU A 29 13.95 8.06 -7.82
C GLU A 29 15.11 7.96 -6.82
N THR A 30 15.06 7.01 -5.90
CA THR A 30 16.08 6.79 -4.87
C THR A 30 16.60 5.36 -4.86
N ASN A 31 16.25 4.55 -5.86
CA ASN A 31 16.69 3.16 -5.93
C ASN A 31 18.21 3.11 -6.11
N GLY A 32 18.88 2.32 -5.28
CA GLY A 32 20.32 2.14 -5.38
C GLY A 32 21.00 1.72 -4.09
N VAL A 33 22.20 1.15 -4.27
CA VAL A 33 23.02 0.54 -3.22
C VAL A 33 23.28 1.49 -2.04
N LEU A 34 23.42 2.80 -2.29
CA LEU A 34 23.65 3.78 -1.22
C LEU A 34 22.44 3.88 -0.30
N THR A 35 21.24 3.96 -0.86
CA THR A 35 19.97 4.01 -0.12
C THR A 35 19.78 2.75 0.71
N GLU A 36 19.94 1.58 0.10
CA GLU A 36 19.90 0.28 0.79
C GLU A 36 20.91 0.24 1.96
N SER A 37 22.14 0.69 1.71
CA SER A 37 23.21 0.70 2.71
C SER A 37 22.90 1.60 3.90
N VAL A 38 22.32 2.79 3.67
CA VAL A 38 21.94 3.73 4.75
C VAL A 38 20.82 3.13 5.60
N MET A 39 19.81 2.54 4.97
CA MET A 39 18.71 1.88 5.68
C MET A 39 19.21 0.69 6.51
N MET A 40 20.04 -0.17 5.93
CA MET A 40 20.64 -1.29 6.66
C MET A 40 21.55 -0.84 7.80
N LYS A 41 22.37 0.19 7.60
CA LYS A 41 23.21 0.78 8.66
C LYS A 41 22.39 1.28 9.84
N THR A 42 21.23 1.88 9.55
CA THR A 42 20.30 2.38 10.58
C THR A 42 19.79 1.25 11.47
N ILE A 43 19.50 0.08 10.88
CA ILE A 43 19.06 -1.10 11.63
C ILE A 43 20.21 -1.66 12.47
N VAL A 44 21.42 -1.76 11.92
CA VAL A 44 22.54 -2.42 12.64
C VAL A 44 23.29 -1.52 13.61
N SER A 45 23.08 -0.20 13.57
CA SER A 45 23.78 0.77 14.44
C SER A 45 23.32 0.76 15.89
N ASP A 46 22.13 0.22 16.17
CA ASP A 46 21.56 0.10 17.51
C ASP A 46 21.19 -1.35 17.79
N THR A 47 21.65 -1.88 18.93
CA THR A 47 21.35 -3.25 19.36
C THR A 47 19.85 -3.51 19.50
N ARG A 48 19.07 -2.50 19.88
CA ARG A 48 17.60 -2.58 19.99
C ARG A 48 16.96 -3.01 18.67
N TRP A 49 17.41 -2.42 17.56
CA TRP A 49 16.88 -2.71 16.23
C TRP A 49 17.47 -3.97 15.64
N LYS A 50 18.79 -4.14 15.79
CA LYS A 50 19.54 -5.28 15.25
C LYS A 50 18.99 -6.63 15.70
N ASP A 51 18.57 -6.74 16.97
CA ASP A 51 18.10 -8.02 17.51
C ASP A 51 16.63 -8.31 17.13
N ALA A 52 15.85 -7.27 16.85
CA ALA A 52 14.41 -7.35 16.60
C ALA A 52 13.99 -7.25 15.11
N VAL A 53 14.92 -6.89 14.23
CA VAL A 53 14.67 -6.68 12.78
C VAL A 53 15.67 -7.49 11.98
N LYS A 54 15.17 -8.47 11.21
CA LYS A 54 15.99 -9.35 10.38
C LYS A 54 15.63 -9.17 8.91
N LEU A 55 16.62 -8.92 8.06
CA LEU A 55 16.44 -8.99 6.60
C LEU A 55 16.25 -10.45 6.21
N VAL A 56 15.06 -10.81 5.75
CA VAL A 56 14.69 -12.18 5.35
C VAL A 56 14.46 -12.32 3.86
N TYR A 57 14.42 -11.23 3.09
CA TYR A 57 14.40 -11.26 1.64
C TYR A 57 14.99 -9.99 1.07
N LEU A 58 15.73 -10.11 -0.01
CA LEU A 58 16.21 -8.99 -0.81
C LEU A 58 16.28 -9.42 -2.26
N ALA A 59 15.62 -8.68 -3.13
CA ALA A 59 15.67 -8.90 -4.57
C ALA A 59 15.64 -7.59 -5.34
N ASN A 60 16.37 -7.55 -6.47
CA ASN A 60 16.24 -6.46 -7.44
C ASN A 60 15.26 -6.88 -8.54
N TYR A 61 14.21 -6.11 -8.73
CA TYR A 61 13.17 -6.32 -9.72
C TYR A 61 13.45 -5.49 -10.96
N PRO A 62 13.69 -6.13 -12.12
CA PRO A 62 13.84 -5.41 -13.39
C PRO A 62 12.57 -4.65 -13.78
N GLY A 63 12.72 -3.43 -14.30
CA GLY A 63 11.58 -2.64 -14.80
C GLY A 63 10.73 -3.38 -15.85
N ASP A 64 11.38 -4.12 -16.76
CA ASP A 64 10.70 -4.92 -17.79
C ASP A 64 9.84 -6.05 -17.21
N PHE A 65 10.28 -6.63 -16.10
CA PHE A 65 9.51 -7.64 -15.37
C PHE A 65 8.26 -7.04 -14.73
N ILE A 66 8.41 -5.91 -14.02
CA ILE A 66 7.30 -5.20 -13.35
C ILE A 66 6.24 -4.80 -14.38
N HIS A 67 6.67 -4.19 -15.48
CA HIS A 67 5.79 -3.73 -16.54
C HIS A 67 5.06 -4.90 -17.22
N THR A 68 5.78 -5.93 -17.66
CA THR A 68 5.15 -7.03 -18.44
C THR A 68 4.20 -7.88 -17.59
N ARG A 69 4.40 -7.92 -16.27
CA ARG A 69 3.51 -8.62 -15.32
C ARG A 69 2.37 -7.74 -14.80
N HIS A 70 2.31 -6.47 -15.20
CA HIS A 70 1.32 -5.50 -14.73
C HIS A 70 1.27 -5.39 -13.19
N LEU A 71 2.42 -5.50 -12.52
CA LEU A 71 2.46 -5.56 -11.05
C LEU A 71 1.89 -4.28 -10.42
N VAL A 72 2.25 -3.11 -10.96
CA VAL A 72 1.75 -1.83 -10.45
C VAL A 72 0.24 -1.71 -10.66
N GLU A 73 -0.29 -2.17 -11.78
CA GLU A 73 -1.72 -2.16 -12.05
C GLU A 73 -2.50 -3.14 -11.17
N HIS A 74 -1.93 -4.31 -10.88
CA HIS A 74 -2.50 -5.26 -9.94
C HIS A 74 -2.51 -4.69 -8.51
N HIS A 75 -1.38 -4.14 -8.09
CA HIS A 75 -1.19 -3.53 -6.78
C HIS A 75 -2.15 -2.36 -6.54
N TYR A 76 -2.29 -1.45 -7.51
CA TYR A 76 -3.18 -0.29 -7.42
C TYR A 76 -4.58 -0.51 -8.00
N LYS A 77 -5.00 -1.76 -8.23
CA LYS A 77 -6.25 -2.10 -8.95
C LYS A 77 -7.48 -1.37 -8.45
N VAL A 78 -7.67 -1.26 -7.13
CA VAL A 78 -8.82 -0.55 -6.54
C VAL A 78 -8.72 0.95 -6.83
N LYS A 79 -7.55 1.56 -6.63
CA LYS A 79 -7.38 2.99 -6.93
C LYS A 79 -7.56 3.30 -8.41
N ILE A 80 -7.09 2.42 -9.30
CA ILE A 80 -7.30 2.52 -10.76
C ILE A 80 -8.78 2.46 -11.09
N PHE A 81 -9.54 1.57 -10.45
CA PHE A 81 -10.99 1.50 -10.63
C PHE A 81 -11.67 2.83 -10.27
N PHE A 82 -11.35 3.43 -9.12
CA PHE A 82 -11.88 4.75 -8.76
C PHE A 82 -11.37 5.87 -9.68
N SER A 83 -10.11 5.81 -10.13
CA SER A 83 -9.53 6.81 -11.05
C SER A 83 -10.19 6.84 -12.42
N ARG A 84 -10.80 5.71 -12.83
CA ARG A 84 -11.52 5.58 -14.11
C ARG A 84 -13.01 5.90 -14.02
N ASN A 85 -13.59 5.87 -12.82
CA ASN A 85 -15.03 5.97 -12.65
C ASN A 85 -15.47 7.16 -11.78
N GLY A 86 -14.55 7.83 -11.08
CA GLY A 86 -14.85 9.01 -10.27
C GLY A 86 -15.95 8.76 -9.23
N GLY A 87 -16.88 9.71 -9.14
CA GLY A 87 -18.01 9.72 -8.22
C GLY A 87 -19.02 8.60 -8.47
N ARG A 88 -19.05 8.02 -9.68
CA ARG A 88 -20.04 7.00 -10.06
C ARG A 88 -20.00 5.75 -9.19
N VAL A 89 -18.83 5.50 -8.60
CA VAL A 89 -18.55 4.30 -7.79
C VAL A 89 -18.39 4.63 -6.30
N PHE A 90 -18.72 5.86 -5.90
CA PHE A 90 -18.73 6.21 -4.48
C PHE A 90 -19.91 5.54 -3.80
N SER A 91 -19.61 4.76 -2.76
CA SER A 91 -20.62 4.21 -1.86
C SER A 91 -21.39 5.31 -1.13
N SER A 92 -22.54 4.97 -0.56
CA SER A 92 -23.30 5.92 0.26
C SER A 92 -22.50 6.46 1.45
N GLY A 93 -21.57 5.68 2.01
CA GLY A 93 -20.65 6.16 3.04
C GLY A 93 -19.71 7.24 2.51
N MET A 94 -19.04 6.99 1.38
CA MET A 94 -18.13 7.95 0.77
C MET A 94 -18.83 9.25 0.36
N ARG A 95 -20.07 9.18 -0.15
CA ARG A 95 -20.88 10.36 -0.51
C ARG A 95 -21.16 11.23 0.72
N ARG A 96 -21.57 10.64 1.84
CA ARG A 96 -21.79 11.39 3.09
C ARG A 96 -20.51 12.01 3.64
N ASP A 97 -19.40 11.28 3.59
CA ASP A 97 -18.09 11.79 4.03
C ASP A 97 -17.66 12.98 3.15
N PHE A 98 -17.87 12.88 1.83
CA PHE A 98 -17.63 13.95 0.87
C PHE A 98 -18.46 15.20 1.18
N GLU A 99 -19.78 15.05 1.33
CA GLU A 99 -20.69 16.16 1.59
C GLU A 99 -20.34 16.87 2.90
N LYS A 100 -20.03 16.09 3.92
CA LYS A 100 -19.58 16.62 5.22
C LYS A 100 -18.25 17.35 5.12
N LYS A 101 -17.28 16.83 4.36
CA LYS A 101 -15.94 17.40 4.25
C LYS A 101 -15.93 18.70 3.46
N PHE A 102 -16.58 18.71 2.29
CA PHE A 102 -16.56 19.85 1.37
C PHE A 102 -17.73 20.81 1.56
N ASN A 103 -18.71 20.44 2.41
CA ASN A 103 -19.90 21.23 2.69
C ASN A 103 -20.67 21.63 1.42
N VAL A 104 -20.84 20.65 0.52
CA VAL A 104 -21.61 20.74 -0.73
C VAL A 104 -22.36 19.43 -0.93
N ASP A 105 -23.48 19.47 -1.65
CA ASP A 105 -24.20 18.26 -2.03
C ASP A 105 -23.35 17.41 -3.00
N PHE A 106 -23.46 16.08 -2.88
CA PHE A 106 -22.73 15.18 -3.76
C PHE A 106 -23.31 15.23 -5.18
N ASP A 107 -22.50 15.67 -6.13
CA ASP A 107 -22.81 15.68 -7.55
C ASP A 107 -21.83 14.73 -8.27
N GLU A 108 -22.35 13.60 -8.74
CA GLU A 108 -21.57 12.54 -9.39
C GLU A 108 -20.77 13.07 -10.59
N ASP A 109 -21.32 14.03 -11.34
CA ASP A 109 -20.69 14.59 -12.54
C ASP A 109 -19.56 15.57 -12.22
N LYS A 110 -19.46 16.04 -10.97
CA LYS A 110 -18.37 16.94 -10.52
C LYS A 110 -17.24 16.20 -9.81
N VAL A 111 -17.45 14.94 -9.44
CA VAL A 111 -16.43 14.10 -8.82
C VAL A 111 -15.80 13.24 -9.91
N LEU A 112 -14.74 13.76 -10.52
CA LEU A 112 -14.07 13.13 -11.66
C LEU A 112 -13.05 12.10 -11.20
N GLY A 113 -12.94 11.02 -11.97
CA GLY A 113 -11.76 10.16 -11.89
C GLY A 113 -10.54 10.90 -12.42
N ALA A 114 -9.34 10.55 -11.96
CA ALA A 114 -8.10 11.20 -12.40
C ALA A 114 -7.91 11.22 -13.92
N PHE A 115 -8.34 10.20 -14.66
CA PHE A 115 -8.22 10.19 -16.12
C PHE A 115 -9.16 11.21 -16.78
N ASP A 116 -10.44 11.24 -16.39
CA ASP A 116 -11.40 12.23 -16.89
C ASP A 116 -10.97 13.67 -16.52
N ALA A 117 -10.30 13.83 -15.37
CA ALA A 117 -9.79 15.12 -14.94
C ALA A 117 -8.61 15.63 -15.80
N LEU A 118 -7.79 14.75 -16.38
CA LEU A 118 -6.74 15.16 -17.34
C LEU A 118 -7.40 15.78 -18.57
N ASP A 119 -8.40 15.11 -19.13
CA ASP A 119 -9.15 15.60 -20.29
C ASP A 119 -9.88 16.91 -20.00
N TYR A 120 -10.55 17.00 -18.84
CA TYR A 120 -11.31 18.19 -18.45
C TYR A 120 -10.41 19.41 -18.19
N THR A 121 -9.24 19.21 -17.58
CA THR A 121 -8.37 20.32 -17.16
C THR A 121 -7.27 20.66 -18.16
N GLY A 122 -7.00 19.77 -19.13
CA GLY A 122 -5.90 19.91 -20.09
C GLY A 122 -4.51 19.77 -19.47
N LEU A 123 -4.39 19.28 -18.23
CA LEU A 123 -3.10 19.02 -17.59
C LEU A 123 -2.51 17.67 -18.03
N GLY A 124 -1.18 17.59 -18.05
CA GLY A 124 -0.45 16.32 -18.09
C GLY A 124 -0.46 15.58 -16.75
N GLU A 125 -0.07 14.30 -16.77
CA GLU A 125 -0.07 13.41 -15.60
C GLU A 125 0.80 13.95 -14.46
N GLU A 126 2.00 14.44 -14.79
CA GLU A 126 2.94 15.00 -13.83
C GLU A 126 2.46 16.34 -13.26
N GLU A 127 1.79 17.16 -14.07
CA GLU A 127 1.23 18.44 -13.63
C GLU A 127 0.08 18.22 -12.64
N LEU A 128 -0.81 17.26 -12.93
CA LEU A 128 -1.89 16.88 -12.03
C LEU A 128 -1.33 16.29 -10.72
N PHE A 129 -0.31 15.46 -10.79
CA PHE A 129 0.36 14.89 -9.62
C PHE A 129 1.04 15.96 -8.76
N GLY A 130 1.71 16.91 -9.40
CA GLY A 130 2.40 18.03 -8.74
C GLY A 130 1.47 19.07 -8.12
N TYR A 131 0.21 19.12 -8.56
CA TYR A 131 -0.77 20.10 -8.07
C TYR A 131 -1.03 19.98 -6.56
N ARG A 132 -0.87 21.09 -5.83
CA ARG A 132 -1.05 21.14 -4.36
C ARG A 132 -2.31 21.92 -4.01
N VAL A 133 -2.98 21.46 -2.96
CA VAL A 133 -4.20 22.07 -2.39
C VAL A 133 -4.05 22.14 -0.87
N GLY A 134 -4.83 23.02 -0.23
CA GLY A 134 -4.92 23.08 1.22
C GLY A 134 -5.58 21.84 1.83
N GLU A 135 -5.48 21.69 3.15
CA GLU A 135 -6.07 20.55 3.87
C GLU A 135 -7.60 20.53 3.77
N GLU A 136 -8.22 21.71 3.75
CA GLU A 136 -9.64 21.93 3.51
C GLU A 136 -10.12 21.37 2.17
N ASP A 137 -9.24 21.37 1.18
CA ASP A 137 -9.50 20.92 -0.20
C ASP A 137 -9.03 19.49 -0.45
N MET A 138 -8.62 18.78 0.60
CA MET A 138 -8.15 17.40 0.54
C MET A 138 -9.02 16.48 1.41
N MET A 139 -9.47 15.37 0.84
CA MET A 139 -10.15 14.30 1.57
C MET A 139 -9.44 12.97 1.33
N VAL A 140 -9.38 12.13 2.36
CA VAL A 140 -9.06 10.71 2.23
C VAL A 140 -10.24 9.93 2.78
N THR A 141 -10.77 9.00 2.00
CA THR A 141 -11.86 8.12 2.43
C THR A 141 -11.68 6.74 1.81
N LEU A 142 -11.71 5.70 2.66
CA LEU A 142 -11.65 4.29 2.24
C LEU A 142 -10.45 3.96 1.31
N GLY A 143 -9.28 4.52 1.57
CA GLY A 143 -8.07 4.35 0.76
C GLY A 143 -8.04 5.16 -0.54
N GLN A 144 -9.08 5.96 -0.81
CA GLN A 144 -9.15 6.87 -1.95
C GLN A 144 -8.81 8.28 -1.50
N ASN A 145 -8.08 8.99 -2.35
CA ASN A 145 -7.79 10.40 -2.11
C ASN A 145 -8.62 11.27 -3.07
N VAL A 146 -9.09 12.42 -2.59
CA VAL A 146 -9.91 13.36 -3.36
C VAL A 146 -9.34 14.76 -3.16
N LYS A 147 -9.00 15.43 -4.26
CA LYS A 147 -8.55 16.82 -4.28
C LYS A 147 -9.58 17.71 -4.93
N ARG A 148 -9.96 18.80 -4.27
CA ARG A 148 -10.77 19.85 -4.90
C ARG A 148 -9.91 20.71 -5.83
N ARG A 149 -10.46 21.06 -7.00
CA ARG A 149 -9.88 22.05 -7.90
C ARG A 149 -11.00 22.88 -8.51
N GLY A 150 -11.15 24.12 -8.06
CA GLY A 150 -12.26 24.97 -8.49
C GLY A 150 -13.60 24.37 -8.10
N ASP A 151 -14.42 24.04 -9.09
CA ASP A 151 -15.76 23.48 -8.97
C ASP A 151 -15.83 21.95 -9.15
N ILE A 152 -14.69 21.30 -9.34
CA ILE A 152 -14.59 19.83 -9.46
C ILE A 152 -13.77 19.21 -8.34
N TRP A 153 -13.92 17.89 -8.17
CA TRP A 153 -13.14 17.06 -7.26
C TRP A 153 -12.53 15.88 -8.00
N ILE A 154 -11.24 15.67 -7.81
CA ILE A 154 -10.45 14.70 -8.57
C ILE A 154 -10.07 13.55 -7.65
N VAL A 155 -10.54 12.35 -7.98
CA VAL A 155 -10.29 11.12 -7.24
C VAL A 155 -9.00 10.46 -7.72
N ASN A 156 -8.09 10.17 -6.79
CA ASN A 156 -6.82 9.45 -7.03
C ASN A 156 -5.95 10.12 -8.10
N TYR A 157 -5.78 11.43 -7.97
CA TYR A 157 -5.02 12.31 -8.89
C TYR A 157 -3.58 11.82 -9.16
N ASP A 158 -3.02 10.97 -8.31
CA ASP A 158 -1.68 10.42 -8.38
C ASP A 158 -1.54 9.21 -9.32
N ILE A 159 -2.64 8.48 -9.59
CA ILE A 159 -2.59 7.22 -10.33
C ILE A 159 -2.07 7.37 -11.77
N PRO A 160 -2.48 8.38 -12.57
CA PRO A 160 -1.93 8.53 -13.92
C PRO A 160 -0.40 8.68 -13.93
N ALA A 161 0.16 9.50 -13.04
CA ALA A 161 1.61 9.67 -12.94
C ALA A 161 2.31 8.40 -12.44
N ILE A 162 1.74 7.68 -11.47
CA ILE A 162 2.29 6.40 -11.00
C ILE A 162 2.40 5.39 -12.15
N LEU A 163 1.38 5.30 -12.99
CA LEU A 163 1.38 4.41 -14.15
C LEU A 163 2.35 4.90 -15.24
N HIS A 164 2.41 6.21 -15.48
CA HIS A 164 3.30 6.81 -16.48
C HIS A 164 4.79 6.63 -16.13
N ARG A 165 5.14 6.77 -14.85
CA ARG A 165 6.53 6.64 -14.35
C ARG A 165 7.04 5.21 -14.33
N ASN A 166 6.15 4.22 -14.35
CA ASN A 166 6.55 2.82 -14.36
C ASN A 166 7.03 2.41 -15.76
N THR A 167 8.30 2.70 -16.05
CA THR A 167 8.95 2.40 -17.33
C THR A 167 9.71 1.08 -17.28
N PHE A 168 9.97 0.50 -18.46
CA PHE A 168 10.76 -0.72 -18.62
C PHE A 168 12.21 -0.61 -18.09
N ASP A 169 12.71 0.60 -17.90
CA ASP A 169 14.11 0.87 -17.58
C ASP A 169 14.37 1.08 -16.08
N THR A 170 13.33 1.01 -15.25
CA THR A 170 13.41 1.37 -13.84
C THR A 170 13.34 0.14 -12.94
N ASP A 171 14.49 -0.27 -12.43
CA ASP A 171 14.58 -1.34 -11.45
C ASP A 171 14.19 -0.85 -10.05
N ILE A 172 13.67 -1.74 -9.21
CA ILE A 172 13.43 -1.48 -7.77
C ILE A 172 14.02 -2.58 -6.90
N ALA A 173 14.62 -2.18 -5.77
CA ALA A 173 14.98 -3.10 -4.71
C ALA A 173 13.78 -3.36 -3.79
N VAL A 174 13.47 -4.64 -3.56
CA VAL A 174 12.46 -5.10 -2.61
C VAL A 174 13.16 -5.82 -1.46
N MET A 175 12.89 -5.37 -0.24
CA MET A 175 13.35 -5.96 1.01
C MET A 175 12.17 -6.46 1.83
N VAL A 176 12.32 -7.60 2.50
CA VAL A 176 11.39 -8.02 3.56
C VAL A 176 12.14 -8.08 4.87
N PHE A 177 11.63 -7.37 5.85
CA PHE A 177 12.12 -7.39 7.22
C PHE A 177 11.18 -8.18 8.09
N ARG A 178 11.67 -9.25 8.72
CA ARG A 178 10.96 -9.94 9.80
C ARG A 178 11.19 -9.17 11.10
N VAL A 179 10.11 -8.67 11.66
CA VAL A 179 10.11 -7.70 12.75
C VAL A 179 9.37 -8.27 13.96
N SER A 180 10.01 -8.25 15.14
CA SER A 180 9.39 -8.58 16.43
C SER A 180 9.16 -7.33 17.31
N LEU A 181 9.30 -6.14 16.73
CA LEU A 181 9.02 -4.86 17.37
C LEU A 181 7.52 -4.60 17.46
N SER A 182 7.10 -3.80 18.44
CA SER A 182 5.76 -3.19 18.38
C SER A 182 5.69 -2.18 17.23
N TRP A 183 4.48 -1.89 16.74
CA TRP A 183 4.32 -1.01 15.59
C TRP A 183 4.88 0.40 15.82
N LYS A 184 4.68 0.95 17.02
CA LYS A 184 5.25 2.25 17.41
C LYS A 184 6.77 2.27 17.28
N GLU A 185 7.44 1.20 17.70
CA GLU A 185 8.89 1.10 17.62
C GLU A 185 9.38 0.93 16.18
N PHE A 186 8.61 0.24 15.35
CA PHE A 186 8.89 0.18 13.93
C PHE A 186 8.73 1.56 13.25
N GLU A 187 7.73 2.35 13.62
CA GLU A 187 7.58 3.74 13.14
C GLU A 187 8.73 4.64 13.61
N GLU A 188 9.23 4.46 14.84
CA GLU A 188 10.45 5.12 15.32
C GLU A 188 11.66 4.78 14.44
N LEU A 189 11.82 3.51 14.07
CA LEU A 189 12.89 3.06 13.16
C LEU A 189 12.74 3.67 11.76
N VAL A 190 11.53 3.69 11.20
CA VAL A 190 11.27 4.32 9.88
C VAL A 190 11.57 5.82 9.91
N ALA A 191 11.21 6.52 10.98
CA ALA A 191 11.55 7.93 11.16
C ALA A 191 13.07 8.14 11.23
N LEU A 192 13.79 7.27 11.93
CA LEU A 192 15.25 7.31 12.00
C LEU A 192 15.91 7.04 10.64
N MET A 193 15.40 6.08 9.87
CA MET A 193 15.86 5.85 8.49
C MET A 193 15.69 7.11 7.65
N SER A 194 14.54 7.79 7.77
CA SER A 194 14.30 9.06 7.06
C SER A 194 15.33 10.13 7.41
N ILE A 195 15.68 10.26 8.69
CA ILE A 195 16.70 11.21 9.16
C ILE A 195 18.04 10.89 8.50
N HIS A 196 18.49 9.64 8.57
CA HIS A 196 19.77 9.25 8.00
C HIS A 196 19.82 9.36 6.47
N LEU A 197 18.70 9.15 5.77
CA LEU A 197 18.61 9.39 4.32
C LEU A 197 18.77 10.88 3.97
N VAL A 198 18.21 11.77 4.78
CA VAL A 198 18.40 13.23 4.63
C VAL A 198 19.84 13.63 4.93
N GLU A 199 20.42 13.13 6.03
CA GLU A 199 21.82 13.40 6.40
C GLU A 199 22.82 12.89 5.35
N SER A 200 22.48 11.80 4.66
CA SER A 200 23.28 11.23 3.58
C SER A 200 23.09 11.93 2.23
N GLY A 201 22.24 12.96 2.15
CA GLY A 201 21.95 13.71 0.93
C GLY A 201 21.11 12.96 -0.10
N ILE A 202 20.50 11.83 0.27
CA ILE A 202 19.64 11.02 -0.61
C ILE A 202 18.25 11.65 -0.71
N LEU A 203 17.75 12.19 0.41
CA LEU A 203 16.49 12.92 0.46
C LEU A 203 16.73 14.41 0.75
N GLY A 204 15.92 15.26 0.13
CA GLY A 204 15.83 16.67 0.52
C GLY A 204 15.18 16.80 1.91
N LYS A 205 15.58 17.82 2.67
CA LYS A 205 15.14 18.05 4.06
C LYS A 205 13.61 18.07 4.23
N ASP A 206 12.89 18.62 3.27
CA ASP A 206 11.43 18.74 3.30
C ASP A 206 10.72 17.64 2.49
N THR A 207 11.47 16.63 2.04
CA THR A 207 10.94 15.52 1.25
C THR A 207 10.46 14.41 2.17
N PRO A 208 9.18 13.98 2.08
CA PRO A 208 8.68 12.93 2.96
C PRO A 208 9.34 11.58 2.62
N PRO A 209 9.56 10.69 3.61
CA PRO A 209 10.22 9.39 3.40
C PRO A 209 9.52 8.49 2.39
N SER A 210 8.20 8.67 2.18
CA SER A 210 7.42 7.96 1.16
C SER A 210 7.91 8.19 -0.29
N ARG A 211 8.75 9.21 -0.50
CA ARG A 211 9.46 9.47 -1.76
C ARG A 211 10.73 8.64 -1.93
N ALA A 212 11.31 8.12 -0.85
CA ALA A 212 12.45 7.21 -0.94
C ALA A 212 12.02 5.74 -0.98
N PHE A 213 11.04 5.38 -0.14
CA PHE A 213 10.59 3.98 -0.07
C PHE A 213 9.13 3.89 0.32
N HIS A 214 8.51 2.80 -0.09
CA HIS A 214 7.25 2.32 0.46
C HIS A 214 7.54 1.26 1.53
N TYR A 215 6.66 1.15 2.52
CA TYR A 215 6.62 -0.01 3.40
C TYR A 215 5.17 -0.37 3.75
N SER A 216 4.91 -1.67 3.85
CA SER A 216 3.60 -2.21 4.24
C SER A 216 3.26 -1.79 5.67
N ARG A 217 2.08 -1.20 5.89
CA ARG A 217 1.63 -0.64 7.18
C ARG A 217 0.66 -1.53 7.94
N SER A 218 0.16 -2.58 7.31
CA SER A 218 -0.83 -3.48 7.90
C SER A 218 -0.56 -4.93 7.49
N PRO A 219 -1.03 -5.93 8.27
CA PRO A 219 -0.93 -7.33 7.87
C PRO A 219 -1.59 -7.65 6.52
N TRP A 220 -2.71 -6.99 6.21
CA TRP A 220 -3.37 -7.18 4.91
C TRP A 220 -2.57 -6.58 3.75
N GLU A 221 -1.89 -5.44 3.98
CA GLU A 221 -0.97 -4.84 2.99
C GLU A 221 0.28 -5.70 2.82
N GLN A 222 0.82 -6.29 3.90
CA GLN A 222 1.92 -7.26 3.83
C GLN A 222 1.55 -8.48 2.97
N LEU A 223 0.31 -8.95 3.04
CA LEU A 223 -0.16 -10.04 2.19
C LEU A 223 -0.30 -9.63 0.72
N LEU A 224 -0.80 -8.42 0.45
CA LEU A 224 -0.84 -7.86 -0.91
C LEU A 224 0.59 -7.71 -1.48
N ASP A 225 1.48 -7.07 -0.74
CA ASP A 225 2.88 -6.85 -1.14
C ASP A 225 3.63 -8.17 -1.33
N GLY A 226 3.37 -9.18 -0.49
CA GLY A 226 3.93 -10.51 -0.68
C GLY A 226 3.45 -11.18 -1.96
N ILE A 227 2.16 -11.07 -2.29
CA ILE A 227 1.63 -11.61 -3.56
C ILE A 227 2.29 -10.95 -4.76
N ASP A 228 2.56 -9.64 -4.68
CA ASP A 228 3.11 -8.86 -5.79
C ASP A 228 4.64 -8.98 -5.91
N TYR A 229 5.36 -9.07 -4.78
CA TYR A 229 6.82 -8.88 -4.71
C TYR A 229 7.61 -9.95 -3.96
N LEU A 230 7.01 -11.09 -3.60
CA LEU A 230 7.77 -12.24 -3.12
C LEU A 230 8.05 -13.21 -4.28
N TRP A 231 9.25 -13.13 -4.86
CA TRP A 231 9.68 -13.97 -5.98
C TRP A 231 10.53 -15.16 -5.52
N GLY A 232 10.50 -16.25 -6.29
CA GLY A 232 11.29 -17.45 -6.01
C GLY A 232 10.71 -18.39 -4.96
N VAL A 233 9.48 -18.14 -4.51
CA VAL A 233 8.68 -19.10 -3.75
C VAL A 233 7.86 -19.95 -4.70
N ASP A 234 7.74 -21.24 -4.39
CA ASP A 234 7.07 -22.21 -5.24
C ASP A 234 5.55 -21.96 -5.21
N VAL A 235 5.07 -21.19 -6.19
CA VAL A 235 3.65 -20.92 -6.38
C VAL A 235 2.98 -22.19 -6.90
N SER A 236 2.76 -23.17 -6.02
CA SER A 236 1.93 -24.33 -6.34
C SER A 236 0.54 -23.86 -6.81
N ASP A 237 -0.09 -24.65 -7.69
CA ASP A 237 -1.36 -24.35 -8.39
C ASP A 237 -2.43 -23.82 -7.43
N GLY A 238 -2.47 -22.50 -7.25
CA GLY A 238 -3.32 -21.91 -6.23
C GLY A 238 -2.94 -20.54 -5.71
N GLY A 239 -1.68 -20.11 -5.76
CA GLY A 239 -1.20 -18.80 -5.27
C GLY A 239 -0.21 -18.90 -4.10
N ALA A 240 0.48 -17.80 -3.79
CA ALA A 240 1.58 -17.73 -2.82
C ALA A 240 1.14 -17.30 -1.40
N GLU A 241 -0.16 -17.27 -1.09
CA GLU A 241 -0.62 -16.74 0.20
C GLU A 241 -0.10 -17.53 1.40
N ASP A 242 0.04 -18.84 1.30
CA ASP A 242 0.62 -19.71 2.32
C ASP A 242 2.14 -19.58 2.45
N ASP A 243 2.80 -18.99 1.45
CA ASP A 243 4.22 -18.67 1.49
C ASP A 243 4.49 -17.31 2.16
N ILE A 244 3.45 -16.57 2.54
CA ILE A 244 3.57 -15.25 3.17
C ILE A 244 3.17 -15.36 4.64
N SER A 245 4.00 -14.85 5.56
CA SER A 245 3.80 -15.01 7.02
C SER A 245 2.37 -14.71 7.50
N PHE A 246 1.76 -13.60 7.07
CA PHE A 246 0.37 -13.31 7.45
C PHE A 246 -0.64 -14.30 6.85
N GLY A 247 -0.47 -14.71 5.60
CA GLY A 247 -1.35 -15.69 4.97
C GLY A 247 -1.22 -17.07 5.59
N ALA A 248 0.01 -17.52 5.86
CA ALA A 248 0.31 -18.74 6.61
C ALA A 248 -0.29 -18.71 8.03
N TYR A 249 -0.15 -17.57 8.73
CA TYR A 249 -0.79 -17.33 10.01
C TYR A 249 -2.30 -17.54 9.88
N MET A 250 -2.99 -16.82 8.99
CA MET A 250 -4.44 -16.93 8.83
C MET A 250 -4.88 -18.34 8.44
N MET A 251 -4.17 -19.01 7.53
CA MET A 251 -4.51 -20.36 7.08
C MET A 251 -4.41 -21.41 8.19
N SER A 252 -3.40 -21.29 9.06
CA SER A 252 -3.30 -22.14 10.25
C SER A 252 -4.42 -21.91 11.30
N ARG A 253 -5.21 -20.83 11.16
CA ARG A 253 -6.43 -20.55 11.95
C ARG A 253 -7.73 -20.88 11.20
N GLY A 254 -7.63 -21.60 10.08
CA GLY A 254 -8.79 -22.14 9.35
C GLY A 254 -9.35 -21.22 8.27
N TYR A 255 -8.68 -20.11 7.94
CA TYR A 255 -9.04 -19.31 6.78
C TYR A 255 -8.54 -19.98 5.50
N SER A 256 -9.37 -20.00 4.47
CA SER A 256 -8.98 -20.53 3.16
C SER A 256 -8.24 -19.48 2.34
N ARG A 257 -7.36 -19.94 1.43
CA ARG A 257 -6.67 -19.09 0.44
C ARG A 257 -7.65 -18.20 -0.34
N GLN A 258 -8.80 -18.74 -0.75
CA GLN A 258 -9.81 -17.98 -1.49
C GLN A 258 -10.41 -16.84 -0.65
N GLN A 259 -10.64 -17.04 0.64
CA GLN A 259 -11.13 -15.97 1.51
C GLN A 259 -10.12 -14.82 1.62
N LEU A 260 -8.83 -15.13 1.74
CA LEU A 260 -7.77 -14.12 1.79
C LEU A 260 -7.70 -13.32 0.48
N LYS A 261 -7.72 -14.02 -0.67
CA LYS A 261 -7.78 -13.41 -2.01
C LYS A 261 -8.98 -12.49 -2.18
N ASP A 262 -10.14 -12.94 -1.71
CA ASP A 262 -11.38 -12.20 -1.84
C ASP A 262 -11.36 -10.89 -1.05
N ILE A 263 -10.71 -10.87 0.12
CA ILE A 263 -10.55 -9.68 0.96
C ILE A 263 -9.59 -8.70 0.30
N ILE A 264 -8.44 -9.16 -0.20
CA ILE A 264 -7.47 -8.30 -0.89
C ILE A 264 -8.07 -7.66 -2.15
N ARG A 265 -8.83 -8.45 -2.91
CA ARG A 265 -9.47 -7.97 -4.15
C ARG A 265 -10.67 -7.05 -3.90
N ARG A 266 -11.27 -7.12 -2.70
CA ARG A 266 -12.43 -6.31 -2.29
C ARG A 266 -12.18 -5.76 -0.88
N PRO A 267 -11.22 -4.83 -0.73
CA PRO A 267 -10.76 -4.38 0.58
C PRO A 267 -11.74 -3.44 1.28
N LEU A 268 -12.76 -2.95 0.56
CA LEU A 268 -13.85 -2.19 1.18
C LEU A 268 -14.82 -3.14 1.86
N VAL A 269 -15.06 -2.92 3.15
CA VAL A 269 -15.83 -3.82 4.02
C VAL A 269 -16.86 -3.07 4.83
N LEU A 270 -17.95 -3.75 5.15
CA LEU A 270 -18.84 -3.36 6.25
C LEU A 270 -18.29 -3.94 7.55
N TYR A 271 -17.91 -3.07 8.47
CA TYR A 271 -17.30 -3.40 9.75
C TYR A 271 -18.22 -3.03 10.90
N ARG A 272 -18.38 -3.93 11.88
CA ARG A 272 -19.12 -3.67 13.11
C ARG A 272 -18.21 -3.10 14.19
N ASP A 273 -18.40 -1.84 14.56
CA ASP A 273 -17.67 -1.16 15.63
C ASP A 273 -18.08 -1.65 17.03
N GLU A 274 -17.43 -1.14 18.08
CA GLU A 274 -17.55 -1.69 19.46
C GLU A 274 -18.92 -1.39 20.06
N ASP A 275 -19.53 -0.30 19.60
CA ASP A 275 -20.87 0.13 19.93
C ASP A 275 -21.93 -0.64 19.10
N GLY A 276 -21.51 -1.53 18.20
CA GLY A 276 -22.38 -2.36 17.36
C GLY A 276 -22.85 -1.68 16.07
N ASN A 277 -22.39 -0.47 15.76
CA ASN A 277 -22.74 0.22 14.51
C ASN A 277 -21.98 -0.37 13.34
N ILE A 278 -22.63 -0.42 12.18
CA ILE A 278 -22.02 -0.87 10.93
C ILE A 278 -21.49 0.35 10.17
N ARG A 279 -20.20 0.33 9.84
CA ARG A 279 -19.53 1.38 9.08
C ARG A 279 -18.73 0.80 7.93
N GLU A 280 -18.61 1.57 6.86
CA GLU A 280 -17.71 1.25 5.76
C GLU A 280 -16.26 1.51 6.19
N ARG A 281 -15.36 0.58 5.88
CA ARG A 281 -13.93 0.66 6.17
C ARG A 281 -13.15 0.06 5.02
N ASN A 282 -11.91 0.50 4.85
CA ASN A 282 -10.92 -0.22 4.05
C ASN A 282 -10.13 -1.14 4.99
N ILE A 283 -10.02 -2.43 4.67
CA ILE A 283 -9.35 -3.42 5.54
C ILE A 283 -7.86 -3.09 5.77
N PHE A 284 -7.18 -2.51 4.78
CA PHE A 284 -5.78 -2.09 4.89
C PHE A 284 -5.64 -0.95 5.91
N GLU A 285 -6.49 0.07 5.82
CA GLU A 285 -6.50 1.20 6.77
C GLU A 285 -6.92 0.74 8.17
N LEU A 286 -7.96 -0.11 8.25
CA LEU A 286 -8.49 -0.62 9.51
C LEU A 286 -7.43 -1.40 10.30
N SER A 287 -6.55 -2.11 9.60
CA SER A 287 -5.52 -2.95 10.19
C SER A 287 -4.13 -2.31 10.23
N SER A 288 -4.04 -1.02 9.90
CA SER A 288 -2.79 -0.27 9.99
C SER A 288 -2.25 -0.31 11.42
N GLY A 289 -1.00 -0.72 11.55
CA GLY A 289 -0.30 -0.85 12.83
C GLY A 289 -0.77 -1.99 13.74
N MET A 290 -1.62 -2.89 13.24
CA MET A 290 -2.03 -4.08 13.98
C MET A 290 -1.01 -5.21 13.85
N THR A 291 -0.91 -6.01 14.90
CA THR A 291 -0.30 -7.36 14.86
C THR A 291 -1.20 -8.34 14.10
N TYR A 292 -0.67 -9.53 13.77
CA TYR A 292 -1.46 -10.58 13.10
C TYR A 292 -2.70 -11.01 13.91
N PRO A 293 -2.62 -11.28 15.23
CA PRO A 293 -3.80 -11.58 16.03
C PRO A 293 -4.83 -10.46 16.06
N GLU A 294 -4.40 -9.20 16.11
CA GLU A 294 -5.30 -8.05 16.10
C GLU A 294 -6.02 -7.91 14.76
N ALA A 295 -5.31 -8.11 13.63
CA ALA A 295 -5.91 -8.10 12.30
C ALA A 295 -6.90 -9.26 12.09
N GLU A 296 -6.62 -10.46 12.63
CA GLU A 296 -7.58 -11.57 12.64
C GLU A 296 -8.85 -11.21 13.44
N LYS A 297 -8.67 -10.64 14.63
CA LYS A 297 -9.79 -10.17 15.48
C LYS A 297 -10.61 -9.09 14.76
N ALA A 298 -9.96 -8.16 14.07
CA ALA A 298 -10.63 -7.14 13.26
C ALA A 298 -11.41 -7.77 12.10
N LEU A 299 -10.84 -8.78 11.42
CA LEU A 299 -11.54 -9.50 10.35
C LEU A 299 -12.83 -10.18 10.85
N LYS A 300 -12.83 -10.75 12.07
CA LYS A 300 -14.05 -11.38 12.65
C LYS A 300 -15.22 -10.41 12.83
N ARG A 301 -14.96 -9.10 12.79
CA ARG A 301 -15.98 -8.04 12.90
C ARG A 301 -16.42 -7.51 11.54
N VAL A 302 -15.79 -7.97 10.45
CA VAL A 302 -16.25 -7.72 9.08
C VAL A 302 -17.52 -8.51 8.84
N VAL A 303 -18.59 -7.80 8.48
CA VAL A 303 -19.88 -8.38 8.14
C VAL A 303 -19.87 -8.90 6.70
N ARG A 304 -19.31 -8.13 5.76
CA ARG A 304 -19.12 -8.50 4.35
C ARG A 304 -18.15 -7.55 3.64
N THR A 305 -17.56 -8.00 2.54
CA THR A 305 -16.89 -7.15 1.55
C THR A 305 -17.91 -6.45 0.65
N LEU A 306 -17.61 -5.24 0.19
CA LEU A 306 -18.40 -4.51 -0.80
C LEU A 306 -17.95 -4.90 -2.21
N ASP A 307 -18.90 -5.10 -3.13
CA ASP A 307 -18.60 -5.25 -4.56
C ASP A 307 -18.62 -3.86 -5.22
N LEU A 308 -17.44 -3.40 -5.62
CA LEU A 308 -17.21 -2.11 -6.24
C LEU A 308 -18.05 -1.85 -7.50
N ARG A 309 -18.57 -2.90 -8.16
CA ARG A 309 -19.45 -2.79 -9.33
C ARG A 309 -20.92 -2.52 -8.98
N THR A 310 -21.26 -2.64 -7.71
CA THR A 310 -22.64 -2.50 -7.19
C THR A 310 -22.76 -1.38 -6.15
N CYS A 311 -21.68 -0.62 -5.96
CA CYS A 311 -21.63 0.54 -5.08
C CYS A 311 -22.28 1.77 -5.72
#